data_AF-A0A6S7BBP7-F1
#
_entry.id   AF-A0A6S7BBP7-F1
#
_cell.length_a   1.000
_cell.length_b   1.000
_cell.length_c   1.000
_cell.angle_alpha   90.00
_cell.angle_beta   90.00
_cell.angle_gamma   90.00
#
_symmetry.space_group_name_H-M   'P 1'
#
loop_
_entity.id
_entity.type
_entity.pdbx_description
1 polymer ?
#
loop_
_entity_poly.entity_id
_entity_poly.type
_entity_poly.pdbx_seq_one_letter_code
_entity_poly.pdbx_strand_id
1 'polypeptide(L)'
;MNVADLNGVALDYWVARSLHDFVREIYFTDSGETVSIRGNDRGRPWDGRFTPSTSWEAASAVLERAQRLEVRERTAGGAALCVAEFEGAHRTVEGRGDSLRVALLRAFVASRFGESVDDVLREPQALTGDRARLIGEQTAGGIVEDVPNPDGRIGDIQSPPR
;
A
#
# COMPACT_ATOMS: atom_id res chain seq x y z
N MET A 1 -2.06 -8.99 -14.66
CA MET A 1 -0.61 -9.24 -14.72
C MET A 1 -0.24 -10.52 -13.98
N ASN A 2 0.76 -11.28 -14.44
CA ASN A 2 1.29 -12.44 -13.71
C ASN A 2 2.25 -11.98 -12.60
N VAL A 3 2.12 -12.54 -11.40
CA VAL A 3 2.99 -12.21 -10.25
C VAL A 3 4.45 -12.53 -10.54
N ALA A 4 4.72 -13.58 -11.31
CA ALA A 4 6.08 -13.96 -11.71
C ALA A 4 6.78 -12.89 -12.57
N ASP A 5 6.02 -12.01 -13.22
CA ASP A 5 6.55 -10.96 -14.10
C ASP A 5 6.64 -9.59 -13.41
N LEU A 6 6.08 -9.44 -12.20
CA LEU A 6 6.08 -8.16 -11.48
C LEU A 6 7.50 -7.69 -11.18
N ASN A 7 7.81 -6.45 -11.53
CA ASN A 7 9.10 -5.83 -11.27
C ASN A 7 8.94 -4.34 -10.90
N GLY A 8 10.02 -3.75 -10.36
CA GLY A 8 10.09 -2.35 -9.98
C GLY A 8 8.86 -1.86 -9.22
N VAL A 9 8.29 -0.74 -9.68
CA VAL A 9 7.12 -0.06 -9.07
C VAL A 9 5.90 -0.97 -8.97
N ALA A 10 5.65 -1.83 -9.97
CA ALA A 10 4.51 -2.73 -9.94
C ALA A 10 4.65 -3.77 -8.83
N LEU A 11 5.87 -4.31 -8.64
CA LEU A 11 6.16 -5.20 -7.53
C LEU A 11 6.03 -4.47 -6.19
N ASP A 12 6.59 -3.27 -6.07
CA ASP A 12 6.52 -2.46 -4.84
C ASP A 12 5.07 -2.17 -4.43
N TYR A 13 4.24 -1.81 -5.40
CA TYR A 13 2.82 -1.54 -5.20
C TYR A 13 2.07 -2.78 -4.70
N TRP A 14 2.26 -3.93 -5.34
CA TRP A 14 1.58 -5.17 -4.95
C TRP A 14 2.07 -5.71 -3.60
N VAL A 15 3.34 -5.47 -3.25
CA VAL A 15 3.85 -5.75 -1.90
C VAL A 15 3.16 -4.85 -0.87
N ALA A 16 3.06 -3.55 -1.12
CA ALA A 16 2.33 -2.64 -0.23
C ALA A 16 0.86 -3.06 -0.07
N ARG A 17 0.20 -3.44 -1.17
CA ARG A 17 -1.17 -3.98 -1.16
C ARG A 17 -1.31 -5.26 -0.36
N SER A 18 -0.25 -6.05 -0.22
CA SER A 18 -0.23 -7.33 0.53
C SER A 18 -0.03 -7.16 2.05
N LEU A 19 0.36 -5.96 2.50
CA LEU A 19 0.72 -5.65 3.89
C LEU A 19 -0.46 -4.99 4.64
N HIS A 20 -1.59 -5.70 4.76
CA HIS A 20 -2.84 -5.15 5.31
C HIS A 20 -2.81 -4.72 6.78
N ASP A 21 -1.88 -5.27 7.55
CA ASP A 21 -1.66 -4.96 8.96
C ASP A 21 -0.81 -3.69 9.12
N PHE A 22 0.11 -3.45 8.19
CA PHE A 22 1.07 -2.34 8.19
C PHE A 22 0.59 -1.13 7.38
N VAL A 23 0.11 -1.34 6.15
CA VAL A 23 -0.24 -0.28 5.19
C VAL A 23 -1.71 0.13 5.35
N ARG A 24 -1.93 1.45 5.46
CA ARG A 24 -3.26 2.06 5.52
C ARG A 24 -3.56 2.89 4.31
N GLU A 25 -2.56 3.57 3.75
CA GLU A 25 -2.69 4.34 2.52
C GLU A 25 -1.52 4.03 1.59
N ILE A 26 -1.80 4.02 0.30
CA ILE A 26 -0.81 3.96 -0.77
C ILE A 26 -0.97 5.22 -1.61
N TYR A 27 0.13 5.87 -1.92
CA TYR A 27 0.18 7.01 -2.83
C TYR A 27 1.43 6.91 -3.69
N PHE A 28 1.43 7.61 -4.82
CA PHE A 28 2.56 7.62 -5.74
C PHE A 28 3.23 8.98 -5.76
N THR A 29 4.56 8.97 -5.67
CA THR A 29 5.40 10.18 -5.79
C THR A 29 6.23 10.09 -7.06
N ASP A 30 7.01 11.14 -7.34
CA ASP A 30 7.92 11.17 -8.49
C ASP A 30 7.19 10.87 -9.81
N SER A 31 6.07 11.58 -10.06
CA SER A 31 5.22 11.40 -11.24
C SER A 31 4.67 9.97 -11.45
N GLY A 32 4.55 9.18 -10.39
CA GLY A 32 4.06 7.81 -10.48
C GLY A 32 5.15 6.74 -10.49
N GLU A 33 6.42 7.12 -10.39
CA GLU A 33 7.55 6.19 -10.45
C GLU A 33 7.96 5.63 -9.09
N THR A 34 7.37 6.14 -8.01
CA THR A 34 7.71 5.70 -6.66
C THR A 34 6.44 5.41 -5.88
N VAL A 35 6.38 4.24 -5.24
CA VAL A 35 5.35 3.92 -4.26
C VAL A 35 5.75 4.52 -2.92
N SER A 36 4.82 5.20 -2.29
CA SER A 36 4.93 5.66 -0.91
C SER A 36 3.69 5.22 -0.15
N ILE A 37 3.84 4.95 1.14
CA ILE A 37 2.76 4.41 1.96
C ILE A 37 2.63 5.21 3.25
N ARG A 38 1.44 5.16 3.83
CA ARG A 38 1.21 5.57 5.21
C ARG A 38 0.62 4.40 5.98
N GLY A 39 1.09 4.20 7.19
CA GLY A 39 0.80 2.99 7.91
C GLY A 39 1.12 3.04 9.39
N ASN A 40 1.05 1.88 10.00
CA ASN A 40 1.47 1.66 11.36
C ASN A 40 2.20 0.33 11.46
N ASP A 41 3.47 0.36 11.82
CA ASP A 41 4.26 -0.85 12.09
C ASP A 41 4.33 -1.09 13.60
N ARG A 42 3.59 -2.11 14.08
CA ARG A 42 3.61 -2.54 15.49
C ARG A 42 3.46 -1.38 16.51
N GLY A 43 2.55 -0.46 16.22
CA GLY A 43 2.26 0.71 17.06
C GLY A 43 3.01 1.98 16.64
N ARG A 44 4.02 1.90 15.76
CA ARG A 44 4.78 3.06 15.30
C ARG A 44 4.19 3.61 14.00
N PRO A 45 3.86 4.91 13.93
CA PRO A 45 3.43 5.50 12.67
C PRO A 45 4.57 5.41 11.65
N TRP A 46 4.21 5.09 10.41
CA TRP A 46 5.14 5.00 9.30
C TRP A 46 4.59 5.83 8.15
N ASP A 47 5.43 6.68 7.55
CA ASP A 47 5.07 7.50 6.39
C ASP A 47 6.33 7.74 5.54
N GLY A 48 6.29 7.39 4.25
CA GLY A 48 7.43 7.59 3.36
C GLY A 48 7.48 6.69 2.13
N ARG A 49 8.64 6.72 1.48
CA ARG A 49 8.93 5.92 0.27
C ARG A 49 9.03 4.44 0.61
N PHE A 50 8.36 3.60 -0.16
CA PHE A 50 8.35 2.15 0.00
C PHE A 50 8.81 1.46 -1.28
N THR A 51 10.10 1.12 -1.33
CA THR A 51 10.74 0.49 -2.50
C THR A 51 11.40 -0.84 -2.14
N PRO A 52 10.62 -1.87 -1.73
CA PRO A 52 11.18 -3.16 -1.32
C PRO A 52 11.89 -3.89 -2.47
N SER A 53 11.56 -3.66 -3.74
CA SER A 53 12.24 -4.27 -4.89
C SER A 53 13.71 -3.85 -4.99
N THR A 54 14.05 -2.65 -4.52
CA THR A 54 15.41 -2.07 -4.58
C THR A 54 16.10 -1.92 -3.22
N SER A 55 15.34 -1.90 -2.10
CA SER A 55 15.86 -1.73 -0.74
C SER A 55 15.55 -2.93 0.16
N TRP A 56 16.57 -3.46 0.83
CA TRP A 56 16.40 -4.49 1.86
C TRP A 56 15.74 -3.97 3.14
N GLU A 57 15.93 -2.69 3.46
CA GLU A 57 15.30 -2.05 4.63
C GLU A 57 13.77 -2.05 4.48
N ALA A 58 13.24 -1.76 3.30
CA ALA A 58 11.80 -1.83 3.06
C ALA A 58 11.32 -3.29 2.91
N ALA A 59 12.14 -4.17 2.34
CA ALA A 59 11.81 -5.59 2.20
C ALA A 59 11.82 -6.37 3.52
N SER A 60 12.48 -5.87 4.58
CA SER A 60 12.48 -6.52 5.89
C SER A 60 11.07 -6.62 6.48
N ALA A 61 10.18 -5.67 6.17
CA ALA A 61 8.78 -5.75 6.55
C ALA A 61 8.10 -7.05 6.05
N VAL A 62 8.51 -7.57 4.88
CA VAL A 62 8.03 -8.85 4.36
C VAL A 62 8.74 -10.02 5.04
N LEU A 63 10.06 -9.93 5.22
CA LEU A 63 10.84 -10.98 5.90
C LEU A 63 10.33 -11.28 7.31
N GLU A 64 9.99 -10.23 8.07
CA GLU A 64 9.52 -10.37 9.44
C GLU A 64 8.16 -11.07 9.56
N ARG A 65 7.43 -11.23 8.44
CA ARG A 65 6.15 -11.95 8.37
C ARG A 65 6.30 -13.39 7.86
N ALA A 66 7.51 -13.81 7.50
CA ALA A 66 7.79 -15.18 7.07
C ALA A 66 7.91 -16.10 8.30
N GLN A 67 7.09 -17.15 8.33
CA GLN A 67 7.15 -18.21 9.34
C GLN A 67 8.16 -19.30 8.96
N ARG A 68 8.28 -19.58 7.66
CA ARG A 68 9.28 -20.47 7.09
C ARG A 68 9.82 -19.87 5.81
N LEU A 69 11.14 -19.92 5.64
CA LEU A 69 11.82 -19.37 4.49
C LEU A 69 12.92 -20.32 4.02
N GLU A 70 12.79 -20.82 2.79
CA GLU A 70 13.82 -21.57 2.09
C GLU A 70 14.21 -20.79 0.83
N VAL A 71 15.50 -20.48 0.70
CA VAL A 71 16.01 -19.81 -0.49
C VAL A 71 17.04 -20.69 -1.18
N ARG A 72 16.92 -20.77 -2.50
CA ARG A 72 17.92 -21.41 -3.37
C ARG A 72 18.38 -20.40 -4.41
N GLU A 73 19.67 -20.09 -4.38
CA GLU A 73 20.32 -19.33 -5.43
C GLU A 73 20.76 -20.30 -6.54
N ARG A 74 20.29 -20.11 -7.78
CA ARG A 74 20.79 -20.89 -8.92
C ARG A 74 21.89 -20.13 -9.63
N THR A 75 23.12 -20.62 -9.48
CA THR A 75 24.35 -20.04 -10.03
C THR A 75 24.43 -20.10 -11.56
N ALA A 76 23.66 -20.97 -12.22
CA ALA A 76 23.55 -21.02 -13.68
C ALA A 76 22.28 -20.28 -14.14
N GLY A 77 22.39 -18.96 -14.33
CA GLY A 77 21.33 -18.10 -14.89
C GLY A 77 20.80 -17.00 -13.97
N GLY A 78 21.33 -16.84 -12.75
CA GLY A 78 21.03 -15.70 -11.88
C GLY A 78 19.63 -15.67 -11.27
N ALA A 79 18.81 -16.70 -11.50
CA ALA A 79 17.46 -16.78 -10.94
C ALA A 79 17.49 -17.36 -9.52
N ALA A 80 17.06 -16.56 -8.54
CA ALA A 80 16.77 -17.01 -7.19
C ALA A 80 15.36 -17.63 -7.12
N LEU A 81 15.24 -18.71 -6.33
CA LEU A 81 13.97 -19.31 -5.94
C LEU A 81 13.78 -19.10 -4.45
N CYS A 82 12.63 -18.55 -4.07
CA CYS A 82 12.17 -18.42 -2.71
C CYS A 82 10.95 -19.31 -2.51
N VAL A 83 10.98 -20.15 -1.49
CA VAL A 83 9.85 -20.95 -1.04
C VAL A 83 9.56 -20.52 0.39
N ALA A 84 8.38 -19.95 0.61
CA ALA A 84 8.05 -19.30 1.88
C ALA A 84 6.64 -19.64 2.35
N GLU A 85 6.48 -19.61 3.66
CA GLU A 85 5.19 -19.61 4.35
C GLU A 85 5.10 -18.32 5.16
N PHE A 86 4.02 -17.58 4.99
CA PHE A 86 3.82 -16.27 5.62
C PHE A 86 2.68 -16.33 6.62
N GLU A 87 2.72 -15.48 7.63
CA GLU A 87 1.65 -15.38 8.63
C GLU A 87 0.28 -15.15 7.97
N GLY A 88 -0.72 -15.95 8.35
CA GLY A 88 -2.07 -15.88 7.79
C GLY A 88 -2.19 -16.39 6.35
N ALA A 89 -1.14 -17.00 5.77
CA ALA A 89 -1.26 -17.80 4.56
C ALA A 89 -1.54 -19.27 4.94
N HIS A 90 -2.36 -19.96 4.15
CA HIS A 90 -2.73 -21.36 4.41
C HIS A 90 -1.87 -22.37 3.63
N ARG A 91 -0.85 -21.90 2.92
CA ARG A 91 0.01 -22.74 2.08
C ARG A 91 1.40 -22.15 1.91
N THR A 92 2.36 -23.02 1.64
CA THR A 92 3.66 -22.64 1.12
C THR A 92 3.52 -22.10 -0.30
N VAL A 93 4.26 -21.04 -0.62
CA VAL A 93 4.26 -20.39 -1.93
C VAL A 93 5.67 -20.29 -2.48
N GLU A 94 5.78 -20.27 -3.80
CA GLU A 94 7.04 -20.11 -4.51
C GLU A 94 7.09 -18.76 -5.22
N GLY A 95 8.25 -18.11 -5.18
CA GLY A 95 8.55 -16.93 -5.97
C GLY A 95 9.90 -17.09 -6.65
N ARG A 96 10.00 -16.62 -7.90
CA ARG A 96 11.23 -16.64 -8.70
C ARG A 96 11.58 -15.22 -9.11
N GLY A 97 12.87 -14.90 -9.15
CA GLY A 97 13.33 -13.60 -9.65
C GLY A 97 14.84 -13.50 -9.74
N ASP A 98 15.32 -12.39 -10.31
CA ASP A 98 16.76 -12.18 -10.57
C ASP A 98 17.58 -11.90 -9.31
N SER A 99 16.91 -11.81 -8.16
CA SER A 99 17.54 -11.73 -6.85
C SER A 99 16.67 -12.40 -5.80
N LEU A 100 17.28 -12.78 -4.68
CA LEU A 100 16.60 -13.31 -3.51
C LEU A 100 15.45 -12.40 -3.05
N ARG A 101 15.69 -11.08 -3.07
CA ARG A 101 14.71 -10.07 -2.69
C ARG A 101 13.50 -10.11 -3.61
N VAL A 102 13.70 -10.05 -4.93
CA VAL A 102 12.59 -10.10 -5.90
C VAL A 102 11.82 -11.42 -5.78
N ALA A 103 12.53 -12.54 -5.62
CA ALA A 103 11.91 -13.85 -5.43
C ALA A 103 11.02 -13.89 -4.16
N LEU A 104 11.51 -13.35 -3.03
CA LEU A 104 10.76 -13.23 -1.79
C LEU A 104 9.49 -12.38 -1.96
N LEU A 105 9.62 -11.20 -2.55
CA LEU A 105 8.50 -10.27 -2.72
C LEU A 105 7.42 -10.85 -3.61
N ARG A 106 7.79 -11.53 -4.70
CA ARG A 106 6.84 -12.23 -5.57
C ARG A 106 6.15 -13.39 -4.86
N ALA A 107 6.89 -14.17 -4.06
CA ALA A 107 6.28 -15.21 -3.23
C ALA A 107 5.25 -14.60 -2.25
N PHE A 108 5.59 -13.48 -1.62
CA PHE A 108 4.70 -12.80 -0.70
C PHE A 108 3.41 -12.31 -1.36
N VAL A 109 3.51 -11.64 -2.51
CA VAL A 109 2.32 -11.23 -3.30
C VAL A 109 1.49 -12.45 -3.68
N ALA A 110 2.13 -13.54 -4.12
CA ALA A 110 1.44 -14.77 -4.48
C ALA A 110 0.72 -15.45 -3.31
N SER A 111 1.21 -15.26 -2.08
CA SER A 111 0.54 -15.76 -0.87
C SER A 111 -0.80 -15.09 -0.59
N ARG A 112 -0.98 -13.83 -1.03
CA ARG A 112 -2.19 -13.03 -0.81
C ARG A 112 -3.15 -13.05 -1.98
N PHE A 113 -2.61 -12.95 -3.19
CA PHE A 113 -3.40 -12.74 -4.41
C PHE A 113 -3.37 -13.93 -5.39
N GLY A 114 -2.52 -14.94 -5.16
CA GLY A 114 -2.33 -16.04 -6.09
C GLY A 114 -1.39 -15.69 -7.24
N GLU A 115 -1.54 -16.33 -8.40
CA GLU A 115 -0.58 -16.22 -9.51
C GLU A 115 -0.78 -14.96 -10.38
N SER A 116 -1.93 -14.30 -10.25
CA SER A 116 -2.29 -13.14 -11.06
C SER A 116 -2.87 -12.02 -10.21
N VAL A 117 -2.52 -10.79 -10.57
CA VAL A 117 -3.02 -9.56 -9.97
C VAL A 117 -3.54 -8.63 -11.05
N ASP A 118 -4.35 -7.65 -10.69
CA ASP A 118 -4.83 -6.61 -11.61
C ASP A 118 -3.70 -5.64 -12.01
N ASP A 119 -4.04 -4.66 -12.84
CA ASP A 119 -3.14 -3.56 -13.17
C ASP A 119 -2.89 -2.63 -11.97
N VAL A 120 -1.77 -1.92 -12.00
CA VAL A 120 -1.42 -0.95 -10.96
C VAL A 120 -2.36 0.25 -11.07
N LEU A 121 -3.12 0.52 -10.01
CA LEU A 121 -3.85 1.77 -9.84
C LEU A 121 -2.88 2.81 -9.31
N ARG A 122 -2.64 3.88 -10.09
CA ARG A 122 -1.66 4.93 -9.78
C ARG A 122 -2.24 6.07 -8.95
N GLU A 123 -3.52 5.98 -8.64
CA GLU A 123 -4.26 6.91 -7.81
C GLU A 123 -4.03 6.61 -6.30
N PRO A 124 -4.12 7.65 -5.44
CA PRO A 124 -4.10 7.47 -3.99
C PRO A 124 -5.19 6.51 -3.51
N GLN A 125 -4.86 5.62 -2.58
CA GLN A 125 -5.70 4.53 -2.13
C GLN A 125 -5.66 4.38 -0.62
N ALA A 126 -6.81 4.14 -0.01
CA ALA A 126 -6.94 3.69 1.37
C ALA A 126 -7.17 2.17 1.38
N LEU A 127 -6.48 1.46 2.26
CA LEU A 127 -6.56 0.02 2.41
C LEU A 127 -7.40 -0.34 3.65
N THR A 128 -8.31 -1.29 3.49
CA THR A 128 -9.08 -1.89 4.58
C THR A 128 -9.09 -3.39 4.37
N GLY A 129 -8.16 -4.08 5.05
CA GLY A 129 -7.88 -5.48 4.74
C GLY A 129 -7.37 -5.60 3.30
N ASP A 130 -7.91 -6.57 2.56
CA ASP A 130 -7.63 -6.86 1.15
C ASP A 130 -8.18 -5.81 0.17
N ARG A 131 -9.15 -5.00 0.60
CA ARG A 131 -9.81 -4.00 -0.22
C ARG A 131 -9.01 -2.70 -0.28
N ALA A 132 -8.79 -2.22 -1.51
CA ALA A 132 -8.39 -0.84 -1.75
C ALA A 132 -9.60 -0.02 -2.21
N ARG A 133 -9.73 1.17 -1.64
CA ARG A 133 -10.65 2.19 -2.11
C ARG A 133 -9.83 3.38 -2.57
N LEU A 134 -10.12 3.88 -3.76
CA LEU A 134 -9.53 5.14 -4.20
C LEU A 134 -9.87 6.21 -3.18
N ILE A 135 -8.84 6.91 -2.71
CA ILE A 135 -9.01 8.21 -2.06
C ILE A 135 -9.28 9.15 -3.23
N GLY A 136 -10.51 9.11 -3.73
CA GLY A 136 -11.01 10.24 -4.50
C GLY A 136 -10.88 11.48 -3.63
N GLU A 137 -10.78 12.66 -4.24
CA GLU A 137 -11.22 13.86 -3.56
C GLU A 137 -12.62 13.56 -3.02
N GLN A 138 -12.73 13.19 -1.74
CA GLN A 138 -13.94 13.37 -1.00
C GLN A 138 -14.10 14.88 -0.91
N THR A 139 -14.70 15.42 -1.96
CA THR A 139 -15.46 16.66 -1.93
C THR A 139 -14.73 17.80 -1.21
N ALA A 140 -13.89 18.53 -1.97
CA ALA A 140 -13.94 20.00 -1.93
C ALA A 140 -15.34 20.46 -2.43
N GLY A 141 -16.36 20.04 -1.70
CA GLY A 141 -17.79 20.19 -1.95
C GLY A 141 -18.61 19.80 -0.72
N GLY A 142 -17.97 19.62 0.45
CA GLY A 142 -18.44 20.25 1.67
C GLY A 142 -18.00 21.72 1.68
N ILE A 143 -18.41 22.50 0.69
CA ILE A 143 -18.64 23.91 0.95
C ILE A 143 -19.77 23.84 1.99
N VAL A 144 -19.45 24.03 3.26
CA VAL A 144 -20.44 24.68 4.10
C VAL A 144 -20.52 26.07 3.49
N GLU A 145 -21.35 26.21 2.45
CA GLU A 145 -21.92 27.50 2.15
C GLU A 145 -22.76 27.80 3.39
N ASP A 146 -22.12 28.46 4.36
CA ASP A 146 -22.84 29.36 5.23
C ASP A 146 -23.35 30.48 4.31
N VAL A 147 -24.41 30.16 3.55
CA VAL A 147 -25.18 31.16 2.83
C VAL A 147 -25.73 32.06 3.93
N PRO A 148 -25.30 33.32 4.04
CA PRO A 148 -25.93 34.24 4.95
C PRO A 148 -27.34 34.43 4.43
N ASN A 149 -28.32 33.88 5.14
CA ASN A 149 -29.74 34.07 4.86
C ASN A 149 -30.03 35.59 4.84
N PRO A 150 -30.35 36.22 3.70
CA PRO A 150 -30.53 37.66 3.64
C PRO A 150 -31.91 38.12 4.11
N ASP A 151 -32.73 37.23 4.69
CA ASP A 151 -34.09 37.55 5.18
C ASP A 151 -34.26 37.39 6.70
N GLY A 152 -33.20 37.62 7.46
CA GLY A 152 -33.27 37.93 8.89
C GLY A 152 -33.63 39.39 9.10
N ARG A 153 -34.93 39.69 9.22
CA ARG A 153 -35.49 41.01 9.54
C ARG A 153 -34.62 41.79 10.54
N ILE A 154 -34.09 42.93 10.11
CA ILE A 154 -33.58 43.98 11.00
C ILE A 154 -34.77 44.54 11.79
N GLY A 155 -34.88 44.13 13.05
CA GLY A 155 -35.77 44.66 14.08
C GLY A 155 -35.37 43.98 15.40
N ASP A 156 -35.04 44.65 16.49
CA ASP A 156 -35.37 46.00 16.92
C ASP A 156 -34.18 46.60 17.69
N ILE A 157 -33.79 47.81 17.30
CA ILE A 157 -32.99 48.68 18.15
C ILE A 157 -33.94 49.22 19.22
N GLN A 158 -33.89 48.67 20.42
CA GLN A 158 -34.52 49.26 21.61
C GLN A 158 -33.50 49.28 22.75
N SER A 159 -32.68 50.34 22.77
CA SER A 159 -32.33 51.04 24.03
C SER A 159 -33.34 52.19 24.18
N PRO A 160 -33.67 52.77 25.35
CA PRO A 160 -32.97 52.83 26.67
C PRO A 160 -34.02 52.80 27.85
N PRO A 161 -33.95 53.51 29.01
CA PRO A 161 -32.86 54.13 29.81
C PRO A 161 -32.89 53.82 31.34
N ARG A 162 -31.72 53.78 32.00
CA ARG A 162 -31.31 54.64 33.15
C ARG A 162 -30.06 54.09 33.82
#